data_AF-A0A6N6SB55-F1
#
_entry.id   AF-A0A6N6SB55-F1
#
_cell.length_a   1.000
_cell.length_b   1.000
_cell.length_c   1.000
_cell.angle_alpha   90.00
_cell.angle_beta   90.00
_cell.angle_gamma   90.00
#
_symmetry.space_group_name_H-M   'P 1'
#
loop_
_entity.id
_entity.type
_entity.pdbx_description
1 polymer ?
#
loop_
_entity_poly.entity_id
_entity_poly.type
_entity_poly.pdbx_seq_one_letter_code
_entity_poly.pdbx_strand_id
1 'polypeptide(L)'
;MLKAVPGDGPVWALGTMSGTSLDGVDAALVRTDGERIFAFGATAYRPYTEAEREAVRAALGRWPGEAGVAEAAEVVETAHATLM
;
A
#
# COMPACT_ATOMS: atom_id res chain seq x y z
N MET A 1 -13.23 -15.50 -14.02
CA MET A 1 -12.37 -16.63 -13.58
C MET A 1 -11.64 -16.17 -12.33
N LEU A 2 -11.99 -16.73 -11.17
CA LEU A 2 -11.27 -16.46 -9.93
C LEU A 2 -9.93 -17.20 -9.99
N LYS A 3 -8.83 -16.48 -9.78
CA LYS A 3 -7.46 -17.02 -9.71
C LYS A 3 -7.42 -18.07 -8.59
N ALA A 4 -6.78 -19.21 -8.84
CA ALA A 4 -6.69 -20.31 -7.87
C ALA A 4 -6.20 -19.80 -6.50
N VAL A 5 -6.85 -20.24 -5.42
CA VAL A 5 -6.33 -20.11 -4.05
C VAL A 5 -5.07 -20.97 -3.99
N PRO A 6 -3.89 -20.43 -3.64
CA PRO A 6 -2.68 -21.24 -3.46
C PRO A 6 -2.98 -22.34 -2.43
N GLY A 7 -2.46 -23.57 -2.65
CA GLY A 7 -2.81 -24.76 -1.85
C GLY A 7 -2.59 -24.60 -0.35
N ASP A 8 -3.03 -25.60 0.44
CA ASP A 8 -3.14 -25.63 1.92
C ASP A 8 -1.88 -25.29 2.77
N GLY A 9 -0.83 -24.68 2.21
CA GLY A 9 0.41 -24.31 2.90
C GLY A 9 0.68 -22.79 2.94
N PRO A 10 1.67 -22.36 3.76
CA PRO A 10 1.96 -20.93 3.95
C PRO A 10 2.42 -20.22 2.67
N VAL A 11 1.83 -19.05 2.40
CA VAL A 11 2.14 -18.18 1.26
C VAL A 11 2.99 -16.99 1.68
N TRP A 12 3.69 -16.37 0.74
CA TRP A 12 4.28 -15.04 0.94
C TRP A 12 3.20 -13.98 0.68
N ALA A 13 2.89 -13.20 1.71
CA ALA A 13 1.95 -12.08 1.66
C ALA A 13 2.73 -10.76 1.82
N LEU A 14 2.50 -9.82 0.90
CA LEU A 14 3.03 -8.47 0.95
C LEU A 14 2.02 -7.55 1.65
N GLY A 15 2.44 -6.92 2.74
CA GLY A 15 1.70 -5.83 3.36
C GLY A 15 2.33 -4.49 2.97
N THR A 16 1.49 -3.51 2.66
CA THR A 16 1.89 -2.14 2.33
C THR A 16 1.06 -1.14 3.12
N MET A 17 1.65 -0.03 3.58
CA MET A 17 0.95 0.98 4.36
C MET A 17 1.51 2.38 4.09
N SER A 18 0.62 3.36 3.97
CA SER A 18 0.95 4.80 3.99
C SER A 18 0.34 5.43 5.22
N GLY A 19 1.17 5.93 6.13
CA GLY A 19 0.72 6.58 7.35
C GLY A 19 0.07 7.96 7.12
N THR A 20 -0.59 8.49 8.14
CA THR A 20 -1.18 9.84 8.10
C THR A 20 -0.16 10.98 8.13
N SER A 21 1.13 10.67 8.36
CA SER A 21 2.22 11.64 8.23
C SER A 21 2.50 12.03 6.78
N LEU A 22 2.03 11.25 5.81
CA LEU A 22 2.21 11.46 4.37
C LEU A 22 3.69 11.46 3.95
N ASP A 23 4.54 10.70 4.65
CA ASP A 23 5.98 10.62 4.33
C ASP A 23 6.26 9.65 3.18
N GLY A 24 5.49 8.58 3.05
CA GLY A 24 5.72 7.55 2.03
C GLY A 24 4.89 6.30 2.26
N VAL A 25 5.28 5.24 1.55
CA VAL A 25 4.71 3.89 1.66
C VAL A 25 5.76 2.92 2.19
N ASP A 26 5.43 2.22 3.27
CA ASP A 26 6.19 1.09 3.79
C ASP A 26 5.70 -0.22 3.17
N ALA A 27 6.60 -1.19 2.99
CA ALA A 27 6.30 -2.55 2.56
C ALA A 27 7.01 -3.59 3.43
N ALA A 28 6.33 -4.68 3.74
CA ALA A 28 6.89 -5.83 4.44
C ALA A 28 6.28 -7.14 3.92
N LEU A 29 7.15 -8.10 3.62
CA LEU A 29 6.76 -9.44 3.19
C LEU A 29 6.76 -10.42 4.38
N VAL A 30 5.69 -11.20 4.55
CA VAL A 30 5.59 -12.23 5.58
C VAL A 30 5.17 -13.56 4.98
N ARG A 31 5.70 -14.67 5.49
CA ARG A 31 5.22 -16.01 5.13
C ARG A 31 4.18 -16.46 6.15
N THR A 32 2.95 -16.68 5.72
CA THR A 32 1.80 -16.92 6.62
C THR A 32 0.81 -17.93 6.04
N ASP A 33 0.14 -18.68 6.92
CA ASP A 33 -1.06 -19.48 6.61
C ASP A 33 -2.37 -18.72 6.87
N GLY A 34 -2.28 -17.46 7.30
CA GLY A 34 -3.42 -16.63 7.71
C GLY A 34 -3.61 -16.55 9.23
N GLU A 35 -3.00 -17.45 10.00
CA GLU A 35 -3.07 -17.45 11.47
C GLU A 35 -1.70 -17.24 12.13
N ARG A 36 -0.63 -17.79 11.54
CA ARG A 36 0.74 -17.73 12.09
C ARG A 36 1.72 -17.17 11.07
N ILE A 37 2.69 -16.41 11.57
CA ILE A 37 3.85 -15.95 10.78
C ILE A 37 4.97 -17.00 10.92
N PHE A 38 5.40 -17.54 9.80
CA PHE A 38 6.48 -18.53 9.71
C PHE A 38 7.84 -17.91 9.37
N ALA A 39 7.85 -16.77 8.70
CA ALA A 39 9.07 -16.05 8.35
C ALA A 39 8.79 -14.58 8.00
N PHE A 40 9.80 -13.74 8.20
CA PHE A 40 9.85 -12.37 7.67
C PHE A 40 10.73 -12.34 6.43
N GLY A 41 10.27 -11.62 5.40
CA GLY A 41 10.97 -11.45 4.13
C GLY A 41 11.58 -10.06 3.99
N ALA A 42 11.68 -9.59 2.74
CA ALA A 42 12.19 -8.25 2.45
C ALA A 42 11.22 -7.16 2.95
N THR A 43 11.81 -6.00 3.23
CA THR A 43 11.09 -4.76 3.50
C THR A 43 11.53 -3.70 2.48
N ALA A 44 10.67 -2.71 2.25
CA ALA A 44 11.00 -1.57 1.41
C ALA A 44 10.26 -0.33 1.89
N TYR A 45 10.77 0.83 1.46
CA TYR A 45 10.15 2.13 1.71
C TYR A 45 10.25 2.98 0.45
N ARG A 46 9.15 3.64 0.08
CA ARG A 46 9.10 4.63 -0.99
C ARG A 46 8.67 5.97 -0.42
N PRO A 47 9.54 7.00 -0.38
CA PRO A 47 9.12 8.34 0.02
C PRO A 47 8.16 8.92 -1.03
N TYR A 48 7.19 9.74 -0.58
CA TYR A 48 6.48 10.63 -1.50
C TYR A 48 7.39 11.77 -1.92
N THR A 49 7.25 12.20 -3.18
CA THR A 49 7.79 13.50 -3.59
C THR A 49 7.00 14.64 -2.94
N GLU A 50 7.56 15.84 -2.91
CA GLU A 50 6.86 17.03 -2.40
C GLU A 50 5.51 17.24 -3.12
N ALA A 51 5.48 17.08 -4.45
CA ALA A 51 4.27 17.25 -5.24
C ALA A 51 3.20 16.19 -4.93
N GLU A 52 3.61 14.92 -4.76
CA GLU A 52 2.70 13.84 -4.34
C GLU A 52 2.13 14.11 -2.95
N ARG A 53 2.99 14.51 -2.00
CA ARG A 53 2.55 14.84 -0.64
C ARG A 53 1.54 15.98 -0.62
N GLU A 54 1.79 17.04 -1.37
CA GLU A 54 0.87 18.18 -1.46
C GLU A 54 -0.46 17.81 -2.14
N ALA A 55 -0.43 16.97 -3.18
CA ALA A 55 -1.65 16.46 -3.81
C ALA A 55 -2.53 15.69 -2.81
N VAL A 56 -1.93 14.78 -2.03
CA VAL A 56 -2.66 14.01 -1.01
C VAL A 56 -3.14 14.91 0.12
N ARG A 57 -2.30 15.85 0.59
CA ARG A 57 -2.66 16.83 1.63
C ARG A 57 -3.86 17.69 1.22
N ALA A 58 -3.92 18.13 -0.04
CA ALA A 58 -5.00 18.98 -0.55
C ALA A 58 -6.37 18.27 -0.60
N ALA A 59 -6.37 16.94 -0.63
CA ALA A 59 -7.58 16.11 -0.63
C ALA A 59 -8.09 15.76 0.78
N LEU A 60 -7.31 16.03 1.84
CA LEU A 60 -7.74 15.72 3.21
C LEU A 60 -9.02 16.48 3.59
N GLY A 61 -9.96 15.78 4.20
CA GLY A 61 -11.26 16.32 4.63
C GLY A 61 -12.31 16.44 3.53
N ARG A 62 -12.00 16.02 2.30
CA ARG A 62 -12.94 15.97 1.17
C ARG A 62 -13.67 14.64 1.09
N TRP A 63 -14.88 14.68 0.52
CA TRP A 63 -15.65 13.46 0.26
C TRP A 63 -15.30 12.81 -1.08
N PRO A 64 -15.52 11.49 -1.24
CA PRO A 64 -15.36 10.83 -2.53
C PRO A 64 -16.14 11.55 -3.65
N GLY A 65 -15.48 11.78 -4.78
CA GLY A 65 -16.05 12.49 -5.94
C GLY A 65 -15.85 14.01 -5.93
N GLU A 66 -15.36 14.60 -4.84
CA GLU A 66 -14.93 16.01 -4.83
C GLU A 66 -13.60 16.18 -5.58
N ALA A 67 -13.37 17.39 -6.10
CA ALA A 67 -12.18 17.70 -6.88
C ALA A 67 -10.88 17.37 -6.12
N GLY A 68 -9.91 16.76 -6.80
CA GLY A 68 -8.60 16.41 -6.23
C GLY A 68 -8.56 15.06 -5.49
N VAL A 69 -9.71 14.45 -5.17
CA VAL A 69 -9.74 13.18 -4.42
C VAL A 69 -9.33 12.00 -5.28
N ALA A 70 -9.75 11.95 -6.54
CA ALA A 70 -9.39 10.88 -7.45
C ALA A 70 -7.88 10.91 -7.78
N GLU A 71 -7.33 12.10 -7.97
CA GLU A 71 -5.91 12.33 -8.23
C GLU A 71 -5.05 11.96 -7.03
N ALA A 72 -5.48 12.32 -5.81
CA ALA A 72 -4.81 11.90 -4.58
C ALA A 72 -4.86 10.38 -4.39
N ALA A 73 -5.98 9.72 -4.71
CA ALA A 73 -6.11 8.27 -4.66
C ALA A 73 -5.13 7.58 -5.62
N GLU A 74 -5.05 8.06 -6.87
CA GLU A 74 -4.11 7.52 -7.88
C GLU A 74 -2.65 7.60 -7.40
N VAL A 75 -2.25 8.71 -6.77
CA VAL A 75 -0.91 8.88 -6.19
C VAL A 75 -0.63 7.80 -5.13
N VAL A 76 -1.55 7.62 -4.18
CA VAL A 76 -1.40 6.64 -3.11
C VAL A 76 -1.39 5.23 -3.67
N GLU A 77 -2.34 4.88 -4.53
CA GLU A 77 -2.47 3.55 -5.14
C GLU A 77 -1.27 3.18 -5.99
N THR A 78 -0.78 4.11 -6.82
CA THR A 78 0.43 3.90 -7.63
C THR A 78 1.66 3.72 -6.75
N ALA A 79 1.79 4.51 -5.67
CA ALA A 79 2.91 4.37 -4.75
C ALA A 79 2.92 2.99 -4.05
N HIS A 80 1.75 2.41 -3.76
CA HIS A 80 1.65 1.05 -3.24
C HIS A 80 1.94 0.00 -4.32
N ALA A 81 1.34 0.14 -5.52
CA ALA A 81 1.44 -0.84 -6.59
C ALA A 81 2.84 -0.95 -7.21
N THR A 82 3.65 0.11 -7.11
CA THR A 82 5.03 0.14 -7.62
C THR A 82 6.06 -0.29 -6.59
N LEU A 83 5.64 -0.56 -5.35
CA LEU A 83 6.50 -0.99 -4.27
C LEU A 83 6.52 -2.52 -4.17
N MET A 84 7.60 -3.11 -4.71
CA MET A 84 7.96 -4.55 -4.72
C MET A 84 7.16 -5.47 -5.65
#